data_AF-A0A659UJ83-F1
#
_entry.id   AF-A0A659UJ83-F1
#
_cell.length_a   1.000
_cell.length_b   1.000
_cell.length_c   1.000
_cell.angle_alpha   90.00
_cell.angle_beta   90.00
_cell.angle_gamma   90.00
#
_symmetry.space_group_name_H-M   'P 1'
#
loop_
_entity.id
_entity.type
_entity.pdbx_description
1 polymer ?
#
loop_
_entity_poly.entity_id
_entity_poly.type
_entity_poly.pdbx_seq_one_letter_code
_entity_poly.pdbx_strand_id
1 'polypeptide(L)'
;SWEEVECLGACVNAPMVMVFKDTFEDLTPERLAEIIDLYDAGKGASVAPGPQNGRTGSEPASGLTRLKSEKAILKSTRDREAREAAKAAKAAPGAIIAAPVPAPAGAPVAPSNASKPKTDAPETSPALKTPSKAKVAPAAEKAASVSAPLHSAANANTAAPEVEKVAKQRDRKST
;
A
#
# COMPACT_ATOMS: atom_id res chain seq x y z
N SER A 1 5.09 29.35 -18.37
CA SER A 1 5.58 29.72 -17.02
C SER A 1 6.31 28.52 -16.45
N TRP A 2 7.17 28.73 -15.45
CA TRP A 2 7.70 27.65 -14.62
C TRP A 2 7.08 27.78 -13.24
N GLU A 3 6.53 26.70 -12.71
CA GLU A 3 5.84 26.68 -11.44
C GLU A 3 6.32 25.47 -10.66
N GLU A 4 6.72 25.72 -9.42
CA GLU A 4 6.96 24.65 -8.46
C GLU A 4 5.62 24.22 -7.88
N VAL A 5 5.35 22.93 -7.95
CA VAL A 5 4.12 22.34 -7.47
C VAL A 5 4.43 21.32 -6.41
N GLU A 6 3.46 21.11 -5.53
CA GLU A 6 3.49 20.01 -4.57
C GLU A 6 3.51 18.64 -5.29
N CYS A 7 3.55 17.57 -4.49
CA CYS A 7 3.58 16.21 -4.98
C CYS A 7 2.55 15.92 -6.10
N LEU A 8 3.06 15.46 -7.26
CA LEU A 8 2.26 15.02 -8.41
C LEU A 8 2.00 13.50 -8.46
N GLY A 9 2.39 12.75 -7.43
CA GLY A 9 2.08 11.32 -7.30
C GLY A 9 3.02 10.36 -8.04
N ALA A 10 4.14 10.83 -8.60
CA ALA A 10 5.14 10.00 -9.30
C ALA A 10 6.40 9.71 -8.44
N CYS A 11 6.22 9.52 -7.12
CA CYS A 11 7.33 9.47 -6.16
C CYS A 11 8.36 8.37 -6.43
N VAL A 12 7.94 7.24 -7.01
CA VAL A 12 8.81 6.09 -7.31
C VAL A 12 9.66 6.28 -8.59
N ASN A 13 9.36 7.32 -9.36
CA ASN A 13 10.05 7.73 -10.57
C ASN A 13 10.64 9.16 -10.44
N ALA A 14 10.87 9.64 -9.21
CA ALA A 14 11.52 10.93 -8.99
C ALA A 14 13.00 10.90 -9.44
N PRO A 15 13.57 12.03 -9.91
CA PRO A 15 12.96 13.35 -10.14
C PRO A 15 12.06 13.42 -11.38
N MET A 16 11.03 14.27 -11.36
CA MET A 16 10.05 14.39 -12.46
C MET A 16 9.58 15.83 -12.68
N VAL A 17 9.07 16.11 -13.88
CA VAL A 17 8.36 17.35 -14.23
C VAL A 17 7.12 17.05 -15.06
N MET A 18 6.15 17.96 -15.06
CA MET A 18 4.98 17.90 -15.93
C MET A 18 4.99 19.10 -16.87
N VAL A 19 4.92 18.84 -18.18
CA VAL A 19 4.79 19.87 -19.21
C VAL A 19 3.43 19.72 -19.86
N PHE A 20 2.52 20.66 -19.57
CA PHE A 20 1.09 20.56 -19.91
C PHE A 20 0.45 19.28 -19.33
N LYS A 21 0.25 18.26 -20.17
CA LYS A 21 -0.35 16.97 -19.79
C LYS A 21 0.67 15.83 -19.74
N ASP A 22 1.89 16.08 -20.23
CA ASP A 22 2.91 15.08 -20.41
C ASP A 22 3.82 15.07 -19.18
N THR A 23 4.00 13.89 -18.60
CA THR A 23 4.82 13.68 -17.41
C THR A 23 6.15 13.07 -17.83
N PHE A 24 7.26 13.67 -17.43
CA PHE A 24 8.61 13.17 -17.70
C PHE A 24 9.29 12.83 -16.38
N GLU A 25 9.78 11.60 -16.26
CA GLU A 25 10.21 11.02 -14.99
C GLU A 25 11.64 10.49 -15.06
N ASP A 26 12.21 10.13 -13.92
CA ASP A 26 13.59 9.63 -13.78
C ASP A 26 14.64 10.56 -14.41
N LEU A 27 14.46 11.86 -14.22
CA LEU A 27 15.23 12.89 -14.90
C LEU A 27 16.61 13.09 -14.26
N THR A 28 17.62 13.12 -15.11
CA THR A 28 18.92 13.76 -14.83
C THR A 28 18.89 15.23 -15.27
N PRO A 29 19.73 16.11 -14.70
CA PRO A 29 19.79 17.52 -15.10
C PRO A 29 20.01 17.72 -16.61
N GLU A 30 20.89 16.93 -17.21
CA GLU A 30 21.23 17.02 -18.64
C GLU A 30 20.02 16.65 -19.50
N ARG A 31 19.32 15.58 -19.12
CA ARG A 31 18.11 15.13 -19.81
C ARG A 31 16.97 16.14 -19.71
N LEU A 32 16.78 16.77 -18.55
CA LEU A 32 15.79 17.84 -18.39
C LEU A 32 16.11 19.04 -19.28
N ALA A 33 17.38 19.45 -19.34
CA ALA A 33 17.82 20.55 -20.21
C ALA A 33 17.52 20.27 -21.69
N GLU A 34 17.83 19.06 -22.17
CA GLU A 34 17.51 18.64 -23.54
C GLU A 34 16.01 18.68 -23.82
N ILE A 35 15.17 18.24 -22.88
CA ILE A 35 13.71 18.30 -23.02
C ILE A 35 13.24 19.75 -23.15
N ILE A 36 13.76 20.66 -22.33
CA ILE A 36 13.42 22.08 -22.39
C ILE A 36 13.79 22.66 -23.77
N ASP A 37 15.01 22.39 -24.25
CA ASP A 37 15.47 22.85 -25.57
C ASP A 37 14.59 22.31 -26.71
N LEU A 38 14.14 21.06 -26.62
CA LEU A 38 13.22 20.47 -27.60
C LEU A 38 11.85 21.14 -27.58
N TYR A 39 11.31 21.50 -26.41
CA TYR A 39 10.05 22.24 -26.33
C TYR A 39 10.19 23.66 -26.87
N ASP A 40 11.28 24.36 -26.58
CA ASP A 40 11.56 25.69 -27.11
C ASP A 40 11.70 25.68 -28.65
N ALA A 41 12.34 24.64 -29.19
CA ALA A 41 12.44 24.40 -30.63
C ALA A 41 11.14 23.91 -31.30
N GLY A 42 10.03 23.80 -30.57
CA GLY A 42 8.74 23.31 -31.08
C GLY A 42 8.70 21.80 -31.37
N LYS A 43 9.66 21.04 -30.85
CA LYS A 43 9.84 19.59 -31.03
C LYS A 43 9.50 18.76 -29.78
N GLY A 44 8.83 19.35 -28.79
CA GLY A 44 8.49 18.66 -27.54
C GLY A 44 7.75 17.32 -27.73
N ALA A 45 6.89 17.21 -28.75
CA ALA A 45 6.17 15.98 -29.09
C ALA A 45 7.07 14.80 -29.51
N SER A 46 8.37 15.04 -29.77
CA SER A 46 9.34 13.97 -30.07
C SER A 46 9.84 13.24 -28.82
N VAL A 47 9.62 13.82 -27.63
CA VAL A 47 9.99 13.19 -26.36
C VAL A 47 8.83 12.32 -25.88
N ALA A 48 9.10 11.03 -25.66
CA ALA A 48 8.10 10.14 -25.10
C ALA A 48 7.84 10.49 -23.62
N PRO A 49 6.57 10.69 -23.21
CA PRO A 49 6.22 10.83 -21.81
C PRO A 49 6.52 9.55 -21.01
N GLY A 50 6.84 9.72 -19.73
CA GLY A 50 7.20 8.67 -18.78
C GLY A 50 8.68 8.70 -18.38
N PRO A 51 9.19 7.58 -17.84
CA PRO A 51 10.60 7.44 -17.45
C PRO A 51 11.58 7.70 -18.60
N GLN A 52 12.60 8.52 -18.35
CA GLN A 52 13.62 8.85 -19.36
C GLN A 52 14.86 7.96 -19.31
N ASN A 53 14.88 6.93 -18.46
CA ASN A 53 16.01 6.01 -18.27
C ASN A 53 15.82 4.64 -18.94
N GLY A 54 14.83 4.50 -19.84
CA GLY A 54 14.55 3.26 -20.56
C GLY A 54 13.55 2.33 -19.89
N ARG A 55 13.03 2.69 -18.71
CA ARG A 55 11.87 2.01 -18.09
C ARG A 55 10.56 2.39 -18.79
N THR A 56 9.55 1.54 -18.65
CA THR A 56 8.20 1.70 -19.23
C THR A 56 7.13 2.02 -18.17
N GLY A 57 7.54 2.22 -16.92
CA GLY A 57 6.67 2.65 -15.82
C GLY A 57 7.46 2.67 -14.52
N SER A 58 6.94 2.01 -13.49
CA SER A 58 7.55 1.96 -12.15
C SER A 58 8.29 0.65 -11.85
N GLU A 59 8.67 -0.12 -12.87
CA GLU A 59 9.44 -1.35 -12.67
C GLU A 59 10.82 -1.06 -12.04
N PRO A 60 11.40 -2.00 -11.28
CA PRO A 60 12.75 -1.80 -10.75
C PRO A 60 13.78 -1.70 -11.88
N ALA A 61 14.69 -0.73 -11.80
CA ALA A 61 15.78 -0.57 -12.78
C ALA A 61 16.71 -1.80 -12.86
N SER A 62 16.78 -2.60 -11.79
CA SER A 62 17.52 -3.87 -11.74
C SER A 62 16.76 -5.05 -12.36
N GLY A 63 15.58 -4.82 -12.94
CA GLY A 63 14.74 -5.83 -13.57
C GLY A 63 13.60 -6.33 -12.67
N LEU A 64 12.68 -7.07 -13.28
CA LEU A 64 11.45 -7.53 -12.62
C LEU A 64 11.74 -8.53 -11.49
N THR A 65 11.38 -8.15 -10.26
CA THR A 65 11.44 -9.04 -9.08
C THR A 65 10.13 -9.78 -8.83
N ARG A 66 9.04 -9.32 -9.44
CA ARG A 66 7.67 -9.86 -9.34
C ARG A 66 7.00 -9.83 -10.72
N LEU A 67 5.86 -10.52 -10.85
CA LEU A 67 5.12 -10.65 -12.11
C LEU A 67 6.00 -11.13 -13.27
N LYS A 68 6.86 -12.13 -13.01
CA LYS A 68 7.79 -12.69 -13.99
C LYS A 68 7.13 -13.57 -15.06
N SER A 69 5.83 -13.82 -14.96
CA SER A 69 5.11 -14.70 -15.87
C SER A 69 3.90 -14.01 -16.44
N GLU A 70 3.72 -14.13 -17.75
CA GLU A 70 2.55 -13.65 -18.50
C GLU A 70 1.29 -14.52 -18.30
N LYS A 71 1.34 -15.52 -17.41
CA LYS A 71 0.17 -16.34 -17.10
C LYS A 71 -0.87 -15.48 -16.40
N ALA A 72 -2.08 -15.46 -16.95
CA ALA A 72 -3.22 -14.81 -16.33
C ALA A 72 -3.46 -15.38 -14.92
N ILE A 73 -3.28 -14.53 -13.90
CA ILE A 73 -3.65 -14.84 -12.52
C ILE A 73 -5.16 -14.64 -12.39
N LEU A 74 -5.92 -15.62 -12.87
CA LEU A 74 -7.35 -15.70 -12.66
C LEU A 74 -7.65 -16.06 -11.20
N LYS A 75 -8.84 -15.68 -10.69
CA LYS A 75 -9.26 -16.07 -9.34
C LYS A 75 -9.22 -17.59 -9.16
N SER A 76 -9.67 -18.35 -10.16
CA SER A 76 -9.67 -19.81 -10.13
C SER A 76 -8.26 -20.41 -10.10
N THR A 77 -7.31 -19.86 -10.86
CA THR A 77 -5.92 -20.35 -10.87
C THR A 77 -5.22 -20.01 -9.56
N ARG A 78 -5.37 -18.78 -9.08
CA ARG A 78 -4.86 -18.34 -7.77
C ARG A 78 -5.42 -19.17 -6.62
N ASP A 79 -6.73 -19.39 -6.58
CA ASP A 79 -7.38 -20.12 -5.48
C ASP A 79 -7.00 -21.61 -5.51
N ARG A 80 -6.79 -22.18 -6.71
CA ARG A 80 -6.27 -23.55 -6.88
C ARG A 80 -4.81 -23.64 -6.40
N GLU A 81 -3.93 -22.76 -6.88
CA GLU A 81 -2.52 -22.71 -6.48
C GLU A 81 -2.37 -22.50 -4.97
N ALA A 82 -3.20 -21.65 -4.36
CA ALA A 82 -3.22 -21.45 -2.91
C ALA A 82 -3.65 -22.71 -2.14
N ARG A 83 -4.67 -23.44 -2.63
CA ARG A 83 -5.11 -24.71 -2.03
C ARG A 83 -4.05 -25.80 -2.19
N GLU A 84 -3.41 -25.88 -3.35
CA GLU A 84 -2.32 -26.83 -3.62
C GLU A 84 -1.10 -26.53 -2.76
N ALA A 85 -0.70 -25.26 -2.63
CA ALA A 85 0.37 -24.83 -1.72
C ALA A 85 0.05 -25.15 -0.25
N ALA A 86 -1.19 -24.89 0.20
CA ALA A 86 -1.62 -25.23 1.55
C ALA A 86 -1.64 -26.76 1.79
N LYS A 87 -2.04 -27.54 0.79
CA LYS A 87 -2.02 -29.02 0.85
C LYS A 87 -0.58 -29.55 0.87
N ALA A 88 0.32 -28.98 0.08
CA ALA A 88 1.74 -29.33 0.05
C ALA A 88 2.43 -28.98 1.38
N ALA A 89 2.15 -27.80 1.95
CA ALA A 89 2.65 -27.40 3.26
C ALA A 89 2.18 -28.35 4.38
N LYS A 90 0.98 -28.92 4.25
CA LYS A 90 0.42 -29.89 5.21
C LYS A 90 0.90 -31.32 5.00
N ALA A 91 1.45 -31.64 3.82
CA ALA A 91 1.88 -32.98 3.43
C ALA A 91 3.39 -33.23 3.57
N ALA A 92 4.19 -32.21 3.89
CA ALA A 92 5.60 -32.39 4.21
C ALA A 92 5.74 -33.11 5.57
N PRO A 93 6.23 -34.36 5.64
CA PRO A 93 6.48 -35.03 6.91
C PRO A 93 7.66 -34.35 7.60
N GLY A 94 7.49 -34.06 8.88
CA GLY A 94 8.45 -33.40 9.79
C GLY A 94 9.88 -33.29 9.27
N ALA A 95 10.16 -32.22 8.53
CA ALA A 95 11.51 -31.70 8.50
C ALA A 95 11.77 -31.20 9.91
N ILE A 96 12.74 -31.82 10.57
CA ILE A 96 13.43 -31.21 11.70
C ILE A 96 13.55 -29.71 11.44
N ILE A 97 13.05 -28.93 12.39
CA ILE A 97 13.46 -27.54 12.59
C ILE A 97 14.97 -27.55 12.77
N ALA A 98 15.71 -27.63 11.66
CA ALA A 98 17.03 -27.03 11.60
C ALA A 98 16.77 -25.56 11.92
N ALA A 99 17.35 -25.11 13.04
CA ALA A 99 17.35 -23.71 13.41
C ALA A 99 17.59 -22.88 12.14
N PRO A 100 16.72 -21.89 11.84
CA PRO A 100 16.88 -21.12 10.61
C PRO A 100 18.26 -20.49 10.64
N VAL A 101 19.12 -20.92 9.70
CA VAL A 101 20.30 -20.16 9.32
C VAL A 101 19.78 -18.78 8.92
N PRO A 102 20.19 -17.69 9.59
CA PRO A 102 19.67 -16.37 9.26
C PRO A 102 20.04 -16.05 7.81
N ALA A 103 19.02 -15.91 6.97
CA ALA A 103 19.15 -15.21 5.71
C ALA A 103 19.65 -13.77 5.99
N PRO A 104 20.50 -13.19 5.14
CA PRO A 104 20.90 -11.79 5.32
C PRO A 104 19.63 -10.93 5.35
N ALA A 105 19.54 -10.08 6.37
CA ALA A 105 18.34 -9.38 6.78
C ALA A 105 17.81 -8.45 5.67
N GLY A 106 16.90 -8.96 4.85
CA GLY A 106 15.86 -8.14 4.23
C GLY A 106 14.92 -7.69 5.35
N ALA A 107 14.80 -6.37 5.53
CA ALA A 107 13.97 -5.79 6.59
C ALA A 107 12.57 -6.45 6.62
N PRO A 108 12.08 -6.89 7.79
CA PRO A 108 10.77 -7.49 7.89
C PRO A 108 9.73 -6.46 7.47
N VAL A 109 8.93 -6.78 6.45
CA VAL A 109 7.74 -6.01 6.11
C VAL A 109 6.85 -6.02 7.34
N ALA A 110 6.69 -4.85 7.95
CA ALA A 110 6.01 -4.74 9.22
C ALA A 110 4.54 -5.18 9.07
N PRO A 111 3.97 -5.90 10.06
CA PRO A 111 2.57 -6.29 10.03
C PRO A 111 1.67 -5.04 9.89
N SER A 112 0.49 -5.15 9.26
CA SER A 112 -0.40 -4.00 8.96
C SER A 112 -0.83 -3.14 10.16
N ASN A 113 -0.51 -3.56 11.39
CA ASN A 113 -0.72 -2.81 12.62
C ASN A 113 0.54 -2.09 13.14
N ALA A 114 1.68 -2.17 12.44
CA ALA A 114 2.94 -1.57 12.88
C ALA A 114 2.91 -0.04 12.90
N SER A 115 2.00 0.58 12.14
CA SER A 115 1.75 2.03 12.17
C SER A 115 0.61 2.43 13.12
N LYS A 116 -0.04 1.48 13.80
CA LYS A 116 -1.03 1.79 14.82
C LYS A 116 -0.31 2.02 16.16
N PRO A 117 -0.72 3.02 16.95
CA PRO A 117 -0.19 3.20 18.29
C PRO A 117 -0.34 1.89 19.10
N LYS A 118 0.75 1.42 19.71
CA LYS A 118 0.69 0.34 20.71
C LYS A 118 0.07 0.91 21.98
N THR A 119 -1.24 0.76 22.11
CA THR A 119 -1.99 1.24 23.28
C THR A 119 -1.86 0.33 24.49
N ASP A 120 -1.33 -0.89 24.32
CA ASP A 120 -1.13 -1.89 25.38
C ASP A 120 0.29 -1.86 26.00
N ALA A 121 1.12 -0.87 25.65
CA ALA A 121 2.46 -0.73 26.22
C ALA A 121 2.40 -0.21 27.67
N PRO A 122 3.35 -0.55 28.56
CA PRO A 122 3.40 0.02 29.92
C PRO A 122 3.48 1.55 29.90
N GLU A 123 3.99 2.15 28.82
CA GLU A 123 4.13 3.59 28.61
C GLU A 123 2.79 4.33 28.37
N THR A 124 1.72 3.63 27.99
CA THR A 124 0.38 4.19 27.78
C THR A 124 -0.55 4.02 28.99
N SER A 125 -0.02 3.53 30.11
CA SER A 125 -0.76 3.35 31.36
C SER A 125 -1.35 4.67 31.88
N PRO A 126 -2.62 4.71 32.32
CA PRO A 126 -3.25 5.90 32.89
C PRO A 126 -2.62 6.37 34.21
N ALA A 127 -1.75 5.56 34.82
CA ALA A 127 -0.95 5.94 35.98
C ALA A 127 0.24 6.85 35.62
N LEU A 128 0.61 6.95 34.34
CA LEU A 128 1.69 7.80 33.86
C LEU A 128 1.14 9.16 33.42
N LYS A 129 1.81 10.25 33.82
CA LYS A 129 1.47 11.61 33.37
C LYS A 129 2.03 11.84 31.97
N THR A 130 1.27 11.44 30.95
CA THR A 130 1.62 11.70 29.55
C THR A 130 1.00 13.03 29.06
N PRO A 131 1.64 13.72 28.08
CA PRO A 131 1.17 15.02 27.58
C PRO A 131 -0.07 14.94 26.67
N SER A 132 -0.60 13.75 26.38
CA SER A 132 -1.78 13.60 25.52
C SER A 132 -3.08 13.81 26.30
N LYS A 133 -3.99 14.63 25.76
CA LYS A 133 -5.32 14.89 26.34
C LYS A 133 -6.34 13.78 26.08
N ALA A 134 -6.06 12.86 25.16
CA ALA A 134 -6.95 11.76 24.83
C ALA A 134 -6.59 10.52 25.65
N LYS A 135 -7.47 10.14 26.59
CA LYS A 135 -7.39 8.87 27.34
C LYS A 135 -8.49 7.94 26.83
N VAL A 136 -8.11 6.76 26.37
CA VAL A 136 -9.08 5.72 25.94
C VAL A 136 -9.54 4.97 27.20
N ALA A 137 -10.84 4.68 27.29
CA ALA A 137 -11.39 3.94 28.42
C ALA A 137 -10.99 2.44 28.35
N PRO A 138 -10.63 1.79 29.47
CA PRO A 138 -10.18 0.38 29.48
C PRO A 138 -11.18 -0.62 28.88
N ALA A 139 -12.47 -0.27 28.86
CA ALA A 139 -13.53 -1.07 28.26
C ALA A 139 -13.46 -1.10 26.72
N ALA A 140 -12.91 -0.06 26.09
CA ALA A 140 -12.69 -0.03 24.65
C ALA A 140 -11.47 -0.86 24.24
N GLU A 141 -10.45 -0.96 25.12
CA GLU A 141 -9.21 -1.71 24.88
C GLU A 141 -9.41 -3.24 24.98
N LYS A 142 -10.30 -3.71 25.86
CA LYS A 142 -10.62 -5.14 26.01
C LYS A 142 -11.62 -5.69 24.97
N ALA A 143 -12.08 -4.88 24.04
CA ALA A 143 -13.05 -5.32 23.05
C ALA A 143 -12.39 -6.24 22.01
N ALA A 144 -12.66 -7.54 22.09
CA ALA A 144 -12.30 -8.49 21.03
C ALA A 144 -12.98 -8.08 19.71
N SER A 145 -12.24 -8.15 18.61
CA SER A 145 -12.82 -7.95 17.27
C SER A 145 -13.89 -8.99 17.03
N VAL A 146 -15.09 -8.54 16.64
CA VAL A 146 -16.17 -9.43 16.21
C VAL A 146 -16.02 -9.79 14.73
N SER A 147 -16.57 -10.93 14.32
CA SER A 147 -16.62 -11.30 12.90
C SER A 147 -17.39 -10.25 12.11
N ALA A 148 -16.98 -10.03 10.85
CA ALA A 148 -17.72 -9.15 9.96
C ALA A 148 -19.16 -9.66 9.77
N PRO A 149 -20.16 -8.77 9.81
CA PRO A 149 -21.56 -9.16 9.64
C PRO A 149 -21.79 -9.69 8.23
N LEU A 150 -22.70 -10.65 8.10
CA LEU A 150 -23.09 -11.20 6.81
C LEU A 150 -23.76 -10.11 5.95
N HIS A 151 -23.53 -10.17 4.64
CA HIS A 151 -24.11 -9.21 3.71
C HIS A 151 -25.65 -9.29 3.72
N SER A 152 -26.31 -8.15 3.95
CA SER A 152 -27.77 -8.01 3.86
C SER A 152 -28.11 -6.72 3.12
N ALA A 153 -28.76 -6.84 1.96
CA ALA A 153 -29.22 -5.70 1.18
C ALA A 153 -30.33 -4.90 1.90
N ALA A 154 -31.22 -5.59 2.63
CA ALA A 154 -32.30 -4.97 3.40
C ALA A 154 -31.79 -4.12 4.57
N ASN A 155 -30.66 -4.51 5.17
CA ASN A 155 -30.07 -3.85 6.34
C ASN A 155 -28.81 -3.04 5.98
N ALA A 156 -28.56 -2.78 4.70
CA ALA A 156 -27.35 -2.07 4.26
C ALA A 156 -27.23 -0.65 4.85
N ASN A 157 -28.37 -0.02 5.16
CA ASN A 157 -28.44 1.31 5.73
C ASN A 157 -28.60 1.31 7.26
N THR A 158 -28.42 0.19 7.95
CA THR A 158 -28.50 0.13 9.42
C THR A 158 -27.17 -0.31 10.03
N ALA A 159 -26.90 0.17 11.25
CA ALA A 159 -25.79 -0.29 12.07
C ALA A 159 -26.00 -1.77 12.40
N ALA A 160 -24.96 -2.59 12.23
CA ALA A 160 -24.99 -3.97 12.67
C ALA A 160 -24.79 -3.97 14.20
N PRO A 161 -25.82 -4.33 15.00
CA PRO A 161 -25.73 -4.23 16.46
C PRO A 161 -24.62 -5.11 17.05
N GLU A 162 -24.26 -6.19 16.35
CA GLU A 162 -23.16 -7.09 16.72
C GLU A 162 -21.77 -6.40 16.63
N VAL A 163 -21.62 -5.41 15.74
CA VAL A 163 -20.37 -4.67 15.53
C VAL A 163 -20.37 -3.35 16.27
N GLU A 164 -21.45 -2.60 16.13
CA GLU A 164 -21.52 -1.21 16.57
C GLU A 164 -22.18 -1.05 17.95
N LYS A 165 -22.77 -2.12 18.50
CA LYS A 165 -23.46 -2.15 19.80
C LYS A 165 -24.56 -1.08 19.97
N VAL A 166 -24.96 -0.45 18.87
CA VAL A 166 -25.97 0.61 18.80
C VAL A 166 -26.86 0.32 17.61
N ALA A 167 -28.17 0.34 17.81
CA ALA A 167 -29.15 0.29 16.73
C ALA A 167 -29.35 1.70 16.19
N LYS A 168 -28.71 2.03 15.07
CA LYS A 168 -28.84 3.33 14.41
C LYS A 168 -28.98 3.18 12.89
N GLN A 169 -29.89 3.93 12.28
CA GLN A 169 -29.94 4.05 10.83
C GLN A 169 -28.79 4.95 10.37
N ARG A 170 -28.00 4.46 9.41
CA ARG A 170 -26.93 5.23 8.80
C ARG A 170 -27.58 6.24 7.84
N ASP A 171 -27.62 7.51 8.23
CA ASP A 171 -28.09 8.56 7.35
C ASP A 171 -27.14 8.69 6.16
N ARG A 172 -27.68 8.51 4.95
CA ARG A 172 -27.01 8.97 3.73
C ARG A 172 -27.10 10.48 3.72
N LYS A 173 -26.18 11.17 4.40
CA LYS A 173 -25.97 12.58 4.08
C LYS A 173 -25.38 12.61 2.67
N SER A 174 -26.26 12.85 1.70
CA SER A 174 -25.91 13.16 0.33
C SER A 174 -24.98 14.39 0.37
N THR A 175 -23.71 14.17 0.09
CA THR A 175 -22.79 15.21 -0.39
C THR A 175 -22.47 14.86 -1.83
#